data_AF-A0A1D8TSD3-F1
#
_entry.id   AF-A0A1D8TSD3-F1
#
_cell.length_a   1.000
_cell.length_b   1.000
_cell.length_c   1.000
_cell.angle_alpha   90.00
_cell.angle_beta   90.00
_cell.angle_gamma   90.00
#
_symmetry.space_group_name_H-M   'P 1'
#
loop_
_entity.id
_entity.type
_entity.pdbx_description
1 polymer ?
#
loop_
_entity_poly.entity_id
_entity_poly.type
_entity_poly.pdbx_seq_one_letter_code
_entity_poly.pdbx_strand_id
1 'polypeptide(L)' 'MKTERLMIRITSFDKQQLKQESERRVITQFELIISLIARLPEPQKMDTAG' A
#
# COMPACT_ATOMS: atom_id res chain seq x y z
N MET A 1 6.04 16.15 6.08
CA MET A 1 5.83 14.70 6.15
C MET A 1 7.05 14.03 5.54
N LYS A 2 7.72 13.12 6.25
CA LYS A 2 8.84 12.37 5.65
C LYS A 2 8.25 11.40 4.64
N THR A 3 8.62 11.54 3.37
CA THR A 3 8.19 10.63 2.31
C THR A 3 9.28 9.57 2.17
N GLU A 4 8.99 8.36 2.63
CA GLU A 4 9.89 7.22 2.42
C GLU A 4 9.52 6.49 1.13
N ARG A 5 10.53 6.12 0.36
CA ARG A 5 10.33 5.36 -0.89
C ARG A 5 10.28 3.88 -0.56
N LEU A 6 9.11 3.27 -0.68
CA LEU A 6 8.93 1.83 -0.59
C LEU A 6 8.99 1.19 -1.99
N MET A 7 9.72 0.08 -2.12
CA MET A 7 9.69 -0.77 -3.30
C MET A 7 9.02 -2.09 -2.95
N ILE A 8 7.96 -2.46 -3.67
CA ILE A 8 7.21 -3.70 -3.45
C ILE A 8 7.33 -4.61 -4.68
N ARG A 9 7.37 -5.91 -4.43
CA ARG A 9 7.30 -6.94 -5.49
C ARG A 9 5.87 -7.44 -5.56
N ILE A 10 5.28 -7.37 -6.74
CA ILE A 10 3.94 -7.86 -7.04
C ILE A 10 3.97 -8.63 -8.36
N THR A 11 3.01 -9.50 -8.59
CA THR A 11 2.90 -10.19 -9.88
C THR A 11 2.40 -9.23 -10.96
N SER A 12 2.57 -9.61 -12.24
CA SER A 12 1.98 -8.86 -13.35
C SER A 12 0.45 -8.79 -13.26
N PHE A 13 -0.16 -9.84 -12.72
CA PHE A 13 -1.60 -9.91 -12.49
C PHE A 13 -2.06 -8.87 -11.45
N ASP A 14 -1.39 -8.81 -10.30
CA ASP A 14 -1.70 -7.82 -9.25
C ASP A 14 -1.52 -6.39 -9.77
N LYS A 15 -0.48 -6.16 -10.59
CA LYS A 15 -0.24 -4.85 -11.22
C LYS A 15 -1.39 -4.45 -12.15
N GLN A 16 -1.95 -5.40 -12.90
CA GLN A 16 -3.10 -5.14 -13.77
C GLN A 16 -4.36 -4.86 -12.95
N GLN A 17 -4.61 -5.63 -11.88
CA GLN A 17 -5.73 -5.38 -10.98
C GLN A 17 -5.64 -4.00 -10.32
N LEU A 18 -4.43 -3.62 -9.86
CA LEU A 18 -4.16 -2.31 -9.27
C LEU A 18 -4.49 -1.18 -10.26
N LYS A 19 -4.09 -1.33 -11.53
CA LYS A 19 -4.42 -0.36 -12.58
C LYS A 19 -5.94 -0.25 -12.78
N GLN A 20 -6.63 -1.37 -12.97
CA GLN A 20 -8.07 -1.40 -13.21
C GLN A 20 -8.86 -0.77 -12.07
N GLU A 21 -8.52 -1.08 -10.82
CA GLU A 21 -9.19 -0.49 -9.65
C GLU A 21 -8.89 1.00 -9.49
N SER A 22 -7.68 1.45 -9.84
CA SER A 22 -7.34 2.87 -9.81
C SER A 22 -8.14 3.67 -10.85
N GLU A 23 -8.29 3.11 -12.06
CA GLU A 23 -9.12 3.69 -13.13
C GLU A 23 -10.60 3.72 -12.76
N ARG A 24 -11.12 2.61 -12.19
CA ARG A 24 -12.53 2.50 -11.76
C ARG A 24 -12.90 3.54 -10.70
N ARG A 25 -11.99 3.87 -9.79
CA ARG A 25 -12.21 4.80 -8.69
C ARG A 25 -11.78 6.24 -9.00
N VAL A 26 -11.17 6.47 -10.17
CA VAL A 26 -10.60 7.76 -10.57
C VAL A 26 -9.58 8.27 -9.54
N ILE A 27 -8.72 7.37 -9.06
CA ILE A 27 -7.61 7.68 -8.14
C ILE A 27 -6.31 7.11 -8.69
N THR A 28 -5.16 7.54 -8.17
CA THR A 28 -3.87 6.97 -8.56
C THR A 28 -3.63 5.61 -7.88
N GLN A 29 -2.76 4.80 -8.49
CA GLN A 29 -2.30 3.54 -7.88
C GLN A 29 -1.61 3.78 -6.53
N PHE A 30 -0.89 4.90 -6.38
CA PHE A 30 -0.26 5.30 -5.13
C PHE A 30 -1.30 5.53 -4.02
N GLU A 31 -2.34 6.33 -4.29
CA GLU A 31 -3.43 6.58 -3.34
C GLU A 31 -4.16 5.29 -2.97
N LEU A 32 -4.34 4.38 -3.93
CA LEU A 32 -4.96 3.08 -3.67
C LEU A 32 -4.11 2.21 -2.72
N ILE A 33 -2.79 2.17 -2.91
CA ILE A 33 -1.86 1.47 -2.02
C ILE A 33 -1.87 2.12 -0.62
N ILE A 34 -1.85 3.45 -0.54
CA ILE A 34 -1.88 4.16 0.76
C ILE A 34 -3.20 3.90 1.48
N SER A 35 -4.34 3.90 0.78
CA SER A 35 -5.64 3.53 1.33
C SER A 35 -5.70 2.07 1.79
N LEU A 36 -4.96 1.17 1.13
CA LEU A 36 -4.82 -0.20 1.59
C LEU A 36 -3.99 -0.27 2.89
N ILE A 37 -2.84 0.40 2.93
CA ILE A 37 -1.96 0.44 4.11
C ILE A 37 -2.69 1.05 5.31
N ALA A 38 -3.46 2.13 5.12
CA ALA A 38 -4.20 2.80 6.19
C ALA A 38 -5.31 1.94 6.81
N ARG A 39 -5.70 0.83 6.16
CA ARG A 39 -6.67 -0.15 6.69
C ARG A 39 -6.01 -1.31 7.43
N LEU A 40 -4.68 -1.40 7.41
CA LEU A 40 -3.97 -2.38 8.22
C LEU A 40 -4.12 -2.02 9.70
N PRO A 41 -4.19 -3.00 10.61
CA PRO A 41 -4.21 -2.73 12.04
C PRO A 41 -2.94 -1.97 12.44
N GLU A 42 -3.00 -1.22 13.54
CA GLU A 42 -1.81 -0.60 14.09
C GLU A 42 -0.73 -1.66 14.34
N PRO A 43 0.53 -1.38 13.99
CA PRO A 43 1.60 -2.31 14.28
C PRO A 43 1.64 -2.53 15.79
N GLN A 44 1.49 -3.78 16.22
CA GLN A 44 1.74 -4.13 17.61
C GLN A 44 3.17 -3.69 17.91
N LYS A 45 3.35 -2.86 18.94
CA LYS A 45 4.68 -2.60 19.46
C LYS A 45 5.24 -3.96 19.84
N MET A 46 6.18 -4.46 19.05
CA MET A 46 7.03 -5.54 19.55
C MET A 46 7.76 -4.90 20.72
N ASP A 47 7.41 -5.31 21.93
CA ASP A 47 8.23 -5.02 23.09
C ASP A 47 9.61 -5.61 22.79
N THR A 48 10.53 -4.78 22.30
CA THR A 48 11.95 -5.08 22.35
C THR A 48 12.32 -5.10 23.83
N ALA A 49 12.06 -6.23 24.48
CA ALA A 49 12.73 -6.63 25.70
C ALA A 49 14.19 -6.88 25.32
N GLY A 50 15.04 -5.90 25.64
CA GLY A 50 16.49 -5.94 25.53
C GLY A 50 17.07 -4.99 26.57
#